data_AF-A0A9C9NI88-F1
#
_entry.id   AF-A0A9C9NI88-F1
#
_cell.length_a   1.000
_cell.length_b   1.000
_cell.length_c   1.000
_cell.angle_alpha   90.00
_cell.angle_beta   90.00
_cell.angle_gamma   90.00
#
_symmetry.space_group_name_H-M   'P 1'
#
loop_
_entity.id
_entity.type
_entity.pdbx_description
1 polymer ?
#
loop_
_entity_poly.entity_id
_entity_poly.type
_entity_poly.pdbx_seq_one_letter_code
_entity_poly.pdbx_strand_id
1 'polypeptide(L)'
;MEAESGAAGGRRGRGGGGGASARRAARTQTGSGPKLAYIRRSLPEYEVLDEEGLALIEANADTVLEEIGIEFRDDAEALAMWKEAGADVSGERVRFPKGLCRELLKT
;
A
#
# COMPACT_ATOMS: atom_id res chain seq x y z
N MET A 1 28.04 -81.97 9.41
CA MET A 1 26.87 -82.10 10.29
C MET A 1 27.00 -80.99 11.33
N GLU A 2 26.42 -79.83 11.01
CA GLU A 2 25.19 -79.27 11.63
C GLU A 2 25.55 -78.52 12.93
N ALA A 3 25.77 -77.19 12.88
CA ALA A 3 24.81 -76.08 12.90
C ALA A 3 24.28 -75.76 14.31
N GLU A 4 24.62 -74.57 14.84
CA GLU A 4 23.69 -73.75 15.63
C GLU A 4 24.17 -72.30 15.78
N SER A 5 23.20 -71.39 15.70
CA SER A 5 23.33 -69.93 15.55
C SER A 5 22.95 -69.18 16.82
N GLY A 6 23.52 -67.98 17.04
CA GLY A 6 22.94 -66.98 17.95
C GLY A 6 23.98 -65.90 18.29
N ALA A 7 23.71 -64.61 18.34
CA ALA A 7 22.48 -63.86 18.24
C ALA A 7 22.81 -62.45 17.75
N ALA A 8 21.90 -61.88 16.95
CA ALA A 8 21.93 -60.48 16.55
C ALA A 8 21.80 -59.55 17.78
N GLY A 9 22.85 -58.79 18.08
CA GLY A 9 22.79 -57.65 19.00
C GLY A 9 22.07 -56.48 18.33
N GLY A 10 20.75 -56.45 18.47
CA GLY A 10 19.85 -55.46 17.88
C GLY A 10 20.24 -53.99 18.11
N ARG A 11 19.97 -53.21 17.07
CA ARG A 11 20.01 -51.75 16.97
C ARG A 11 19.47 -51.06 18.24
N ARG A 12 20.32 -50.29 18.93
CA ARG A 12 19.88 -49.15 19.74
C ARG A 12 20.27 -47.86 19.02
N GLY A 13 19.57 -47.60 17.92
CA GLY A 13 19.51 -46.28 17.33
C GLY A 13 18.94 -45.34 18.38
N ARG A 14 19.79 -44.44 18.86
CA ARG A 14 19.48 -43.37 19.82
C ARG A 14 18.21 -42.66 19.37
N GLY A 15 17.12 -42.90 20.09
CA GLY A 15 15.86 -42.18 19.93
C GLY A 15 16.12 -40.68 20.00
N GLY A 16 15.81 -39.97 18.92
CA GLY A 16 16.09 -38.55 18.83
C GLY A 16 15.55 -37.87 17.58
N GLY A 17 14.58 -38.48 16.89
CA GLY A 17 14.01 -37.90 15.66
C GLY A 17 12.79 -37.00 15.87
N GLY A 18 12.14 -37.08 17.04
CA GLY A 18 10.83 -36.43 17.28
C GLY A 18 10.91 -35.04 17.91
N GLY A 19 11.89 -34.76 18.78
CA GLY A 19 11.91 -33.49 19.53
C GLY A 19 12.33 -32.28 18.68
N ALA A 20 13.19 -32.48 17.68
CA ALA A 20 13.58 -31.41 16.76
C ALA A 20 12.49 -31.14 15.70
N SER A 21 11.85 -32.19 15.19
CA SER A 21 10.73 -32.08 14.26
C SER A 21 9.48 -31.48 14.94
N ALA A 22 9.17 -31.89 16.17
CA ALA A 22 8.07 -31.32 16.96
C ALA A 22 8.30 -29.83 17.26
N ARG A 23 9.53 -29.44 17.62
CA ARG A 23 9.88 -28.02 17.83
C ARG A 23 9.80 -27.19 16.55
N ARG A 24 10.17 -27.76 15.39
CA ARG A 24 9.99 -27.09 14.07
C ARG A 24 8.51 -26.99 13.71
N ALA A 25 7.73 -28.06 13.87
CA ALA A 25 6.29 -28.05 13.61
C ALA A 25 5.55 -27.03 14.49
N ALA A 26 5.88 -26.94 15.78
CA ALA A 26 5.32 -25.94 16.68
C ALA A 26 5.59 -24.50 16.20
N ARG A 27 6.80 -24.21 15.71
CA ARG A 27 7.13 -22.88 15.13
C ARG A 27 6.43 -22.60 13.80
N THR A 28 6.13 -23.64 13.03
CA THR A 28 5.44 -23.50 11.73
C THR A 28 3.93 -23.36 11.91
N GLN A 29 3.38 -23.96 12.98
CA GLN A 29 1.96 -23.87 13.34
C GLN A 29 1.60 -22.58 14.10
N THR A 30 2.57 -21.90 14.71
CA THR A 30 2.35 -20.60 15.39
C THR A 30 2.53 -19.39 14.47
N GLY A 31 2.84 -19.61 13.19
CA GLY A 31 2.83 -18.54 12.20
C GLY A 31 1.38 -18.14 11.93
N SER A 32 1.06 -16.86 12.11
CA SER A 32 -0.17 -16.25 11.60
C SER A 32 -0.47 -16.86 10.22
N GLY A 33 -1.72 -17.27 10.01
CA GLY A 33 -2.16 -17.97 8.80
C GLY A 33 -1.78 -17.22 7.51
N PRO A 34 -2.08 -17.79 6.33
CA PRO A 34 -1.76 -17.13 5.07
C PRO A 34 -2.24 -15.68 5.10
N LYS A 35 -1.34 -14.74 4.76
CA LYS A 35 -1.65 -13.31 4.78
C LYS A 35 -2.85 -13.06 3.89
N LEU A 36 -3.86 -12.41 4.45
CA LEU A 36 -5.04 -12.01 3.69
C LEU A 36 -4.64 -10.97 2.64
N ALA A 37 -5.29 -11.05 1.49
CA ALA A 37 -5.18 -10.02 0.45
C ALA A 37 -5.83 -8.70 0.92
N TYR A 38 -5.71 -7.66 0.11
CA TYR A 38 -6.38 -6.38 0.36
C TYR A 38 -7.91 -6.57 0.47
N ILE A 39 -8.54 -5.74 1.30
CA ILE A 39 -9.98 -5.79 1.53
C ILE A 39 -10.71 -5.34 0.26
N ARG A 40 -11.69 -6.13 -0.18
CA ARG A 40 -12.71 -5.70 -1.15
C ARG A 40 -13.96 -5.35 -0.37
N ARG A 41 -14.32 -4.05 -0.32
CA ARG A 41 -15.52 -3.59 0.38
C ARG A 41 -16.77 -4.14 -0.31
N SER A 42 -17.65 -4.75 0.46
CA SER A 42 -19.00 -5.15 0.03
C SER A 42 -20.08 -4.18 0.50
N LEU A 43 -19.74 -3.24 1.38
CA LEU A 43 -20.64 -2.21 1.90
C LEU A 43 -20.41 -0.88 1.18
N PRO A 44 -21.48 -0.10 0.95
CA PRO A 44 -21.37 1.23 0.35
C PRO A 44 -20.56 2.19 1.22
N GLU A 45 -20.16 3.31 0.63
CA GLU A 45 -19.56 4.42 1.34
C GLU A 45 -20.61 5.17 2.15
N TYR A 46 -20.16 5.75 3.27
CA TYR A 46 -21.02 6.59 4.09
C TYR A 46 -20.74 8.04 3.70
N GLU A 47 -21.70 8.67 3.04
CA GLU A 47 -21.61 10.04 2.56
C GLU A 47 -22.17 11.00 3.60
N VAL A 48 -21.38 12.02 3.94
CA VAL A 48 -21.73 13.05 4.94
C VAL A 48 -22.18 14.37 4.31
N LEU A 49 -21.95 14.53 3.00
CA LEU A 49 -22.32 15.70 2.22
C LEU A 49 -23.29 15.28 1.11
N ASP A 50 -24.18 16.19 0.74
CA ASP A 50 -24.98 16.09 -0.47
C ASP A 50 -24.23 16.70 -1.67
N GLU A 51 -24.84 16.60 -2.85
CA GLU A 51 -24.26 17.11 -4.10
C GLU A 51 -23.98 18.62 -4.06
N GLU A 52 -24.88 19.38 -3.41
CA GLU A 52 -24.71 20.83 -3.26
C GLU A 52 -23.51 21.17 -2.38
N GLY A 53 -23.32 20.44 -1.27
CA GLY A 53 -22.16 20.58 -0.39
C GLY A 53 -20.85 20.20 -1.06
N LEU A 54 -20.86 19.14 -1.89
CA LEU A 54 -19.69 18.76 -2.69
C LEU A 54 -19.33 19.85 -3.70
N ALA A 55 -20.30 20.31 -4.49
CA ALA A 55 -20.10 21.37 -5.48
C ALA A 55 -19.59 22.68 -4.84
N LEU A 56 -20.07 23.02 -3.65
CA LEU A 56 -19.61 24.18 -2.89
C LEU A 56 -18.13 24.08 -2.52
N ILE A 57 -17.70 22.91 -2.01
CA ILE A 57 -16.30 22.69 -1.65
C ILE A 57 -15.41 22.75 -2.89
N GLU A 58 -15.83 22.15 -4.00
CA GLU A 58 -15.08 22.18 -5.26
C GLU A 58 -14.92 23.60 -5.80
N ALA A 59 -16.00 24.38 -5.85
CA ALA A 59 -15.96 25.77 -6.32
C ALA A 59 -15.06 26.67 -5.45
N ASN A 60 -15.06 26.45 -4.13
CA ASN A 60 -14.20 27.17 -3.21
C ASN A 60 -12.73 26.74 -3.37
N ALA A 61 -12.47 25.45 -3.59
CA ALA A 61 -11.12 24.95 -3.85
C ALA A 61 -10.53 25.56 -5.14
N ASP A 62 -11.31 25.61 -6.23
CA ASP A 62 -10.90 26.27 -7.47
C ASP A 62 -10.59 27.75 -7.26
N THR A 63 -11.39 28.44 -6.45
CA THR A 63 -11.17 29.86 -6.12
C THR A 63 -9.87 30.05 -5.33
N VAL A 64 -9.57 29.18 -4.37
CA VAL A 64 -8.29 29.20 -3.64
C VAL A 64 -7.10 28.95 -4.58
N LEU A 65 -7.22 28.00 -5.50
CA LEU A 65 -6.15 27.67 -6.45
C LEU A 65 -5.86 28.81 -7.43
N GLU A 66 -6.87 29.59 -7.81
CA GLU A 66 -6.74 30.76 -8.69
C GLU A 66 -6.24 32.00 -7.93
N GLU A 67 -6.90 32.35 -6.82
CA GLU A 67 -6.68 33.60 -6.08
C GLU A 67 -5.55 33.55 -5.04
N ILE A 68 -5.16 32.36 -4.59
CA ILE A 68 -4.04 32.20 -3.64
C ILE A 68 -2.91 31.43 -4.32
N GLY A 69 -3.23 30.32 -4.98
CA GLY A 69 -2.25 29.42 -5.59
C GLY A 69 -1.50 28.56 -4.58
N ILE A 70 -0.56 27.75 -5.08
CA ILE A 70 0.29 26.84 -4.30
C ILE A 70 1.76 27.18 -4.59
N GLU A 71 2.62 27.05 -3.58
CA GLU A 71 4.06 27.24 -3.75
C GLU A 71 4.74 25.92 -4.10
N PHE A 72 5.53 25.92 -5.18
CA PHE A 72 6.44 24.86 -5.56
C PHE A 72 7.85 25.38 -5.35
N ARG A 73 8.44 25.06 -4.20
CA ARG A 73 9.71 25.63 -3.73
C ARG A 73 10.91 24.82 -4.20
N ASP A 74 12.00 25.51 -4.50
CA ASP A 74 13.30 24.92 -4.90
C ASP A 74 13.22 23.95 -6.11
N ASP A 75 12.16 24.03 -6.92
CA ASP A 75 11.91 23.12 -8.03
C ASP A 75 11.56 23.88 -9.31
N ALA A 76 12.61 24.26 -10.05
CA ALA A 76 12.47 24.98 -11.31
C ALA A 76 11.81 24.12 -12.42
N GLU A 77 11.91 22.79 -12.34
CA GLU A 77 11.32 21.88 -13.32
C GLU A 77 9.80 21.84 -13.14
N ALA A 78 9.32 21.69 -11.91
CA ALA A 78 7.89 21.74 -11.60
C ALA A 78 7.28 23.09 -12.01
N LEU A 79 7.95 24.21 -11.73
CA LEU A 79 7.49 25.54 -12.13
C LEU A 79 7.41 25.69 -13.65
N ALA A 80 8.35 25.12 -14.40
CA ALA A 80 8.32 25.12 -15.86
C ALA A 80 7.15 24.28 -16.40
N MET A 81 6.95 23.06 -15.86
CA MET A 81 5.85 22.18 -16.26
C MET A 81 4.49 22.84 -16.02
N TRP A 82 4.31 23.52 -14.89
CA TRP A 82 3.06 24.23 -14.59
C TRP A 82 2.80 25.39 -15.54
N LYS A 83 3.85 26.14 -15.89
CA LYS A 83 3.76 27.21 -16.88
C LYS A 83 3.40 26.68 -18.26
N GLU A 84 3.96 25.55 -18.67
CA GLU A 84 3.61 24.88 -19.93
C GLU A 84 2.18 24.35 -19.92
N ALA A 85 1.70 23.85 -18.77
CA ALA A 85 0.32 23.42 -18.57
C ALA A 85 -0.68 24.60 -18.56
N GLY A 86 -0.21 25.85 -18.58
CA GLY A 86 -1.05 27.06 -18.63
C GLY A 86 -1.40 27.65 -17.26
N ALA A 87 -0.68 27.29 -16.21
CA ALA A 87 -0.77 27.96 -14.91
C ALA A 87 0.02 29.28 -14.90
N ASP A 88 -0.42 30.24 -14.10
CA ASP A 88 0.30 31.50 -13.89
C ASP A 88 1.34 31.33 -12.78
N VAL A 89 2.61 31.50 -13.14
CA VAL A 89 3.75 31.26 -12.24
C VAL A 89 4.44 32.58 -11.92
N SER A 90 4.37 32.97 -10.65
CA SER A 90 4.97 34.18 -10.09
C SER A 90 6.03 33.79 -9.05
N GLY A 91 7.30 33.74 -9.47
CA GLY A 91 8.39 33.23 -8.62
C GLY A 91 8.20 31.74 -8.35
N GLU A 92 7.99 31.38 -7.08
CA GLU A 92 7.67 30.00 -6.66
C GLU A 92 6.17 29.76 -6.48
N ARG A 93 5.33 30.79 -6.64
CA ARG A 93 3.88 30.67 -6.51
C ARG A 93 3.24 30.33 -7.85
N VAL A 94 2.45 29.26 -7.88
CA VAL A 94 1.67 28.81 -9.04
C VAL A 94 0.18 29.03 -8.77
N ARG A 95 -0.48 29.78 -9.66
CA ARG A 95 -1.93 30.00 -9.66
C ARG A 95 -2.55 29.22 -10.80
N PHE A 96 -3.60 28.46 -10.50
CA PHE A 96 -4.23 27.57 -11.46
C PHE A 96 -5.55 28.20 -11.93
N PRO A 97 -5.73 28.36 -13.25
CA PRO A 97 -7.04 28.68 -13.80
C PRO A 97 -8.08 27.64 -13.39
N LYS A 98 -9.32 28.07 -13.16
CA LYS A 98 -10.41 27.15 -12.77
C LYS A 98 -10.53 25.98 -13.75
N GLY A 99 -10.60 24.78 -13.21
CA GLY A 99 -10.73 23.55 -14.00
C GLY A 99 -9.42 22.98 -14.57
N LEU A 100 -8.28 23.70 -14.58
CA LEU A 100 -7.02 23.18 -15.14
C LEU A 100 -6.59 21.87 -14.45
N CYS A 101 -6.59 21.86 -13.11
CA CYS A 101 -6.22 20.68 -12.34
C CYS A 101 -7.16 19.49 -12.63
N ARG A 102 -8.46 19.75 -12.80
CA ARG A 102 -9.45 18.70 -13.11
C ARG A 102 -9.25 18.14 -14.52
N GLU A 103 -8.88 18.95 -15.50
CA GLU A 103 -8.55 18.48 -16.84
C GLU A 103 -7.32 17.58 -16.84
N LEU A 104 -6.26 17.96 -16.10
CA LEU A 104 -5.03 17.16 -15.99
C LEU A 104 -5.25 15.81 -15.29
N LEU A 105 -6.22 15.71 -14.37
CA LEU A 105 -6.53 14.47 -13.64
C LEU A 105 -7.36 13.46 -14.44
N LYS A 106 -7.81 13.78 -15.65
CA LYS A 106 -8.64 12.86 -16.46
C LYS A 106 -7.86 11.71 -17.09
N THR A 107 -6.55 11.86 -17.22
CA THR A 107 -5.62 10.89 -17.84
C THR A 107 -4.82 10.15 -16.80
#